data_AF-A0A662KJD0-F1
#
_entry.id   AF-A0A662KJD0-F1
#
_cell.length_a   1.000
_cell.length_b   1.000
_cell.length_c   1.000
_cell.angle_alpha   90.00
_cell.angle_beta   90.00
_cell.angle_gamma   90.00
#
_symmetry.space_group_name_H-M   'P 1'
#
loop_
_entity.id
_entity.type
_entity.pdbx_description
1 polymer ?
#
loop_
_entity_poly.entity_id
_entity_poly.type
_entity_poly.pdbx_seq_one_letter_code
_entity_poly.pdbx_strand_id
1 'polypeptide(L)' 'MILIHYGEIGLKGKNRITFENRLQRNVQRALGGRVEWVRREYGRIIAQEGEDV' A
#
# COMPACT_ATOMS: atom_id res chain seq x y z
N MET A 1 12.52 2.11 4.15
CA MET A 1 11.57 1.21 3.43
C MET A 1 10.61 0.59 4.43
N ILE A 2 9.31 0.75 4.20
CA ILE A 2 8.25 0.29 5.10
C ILE A 2 7.46 -0.84 4.43
N LEU A 3 7.42 -2.00 5.09
CA LEU A 3 6.60 -3.14 4.66
C LEU A 3 5.26 -3.14 5.43
N ILE A 4 4.16 -3.04 4.69
CA ILE A 4 2.81 -2.97 5.24
C ILE A 4 2.13 -4.33 5.05
N HIS A 5 1.89 -5.00 6.17
CA HIS A 5 1.07 -6.20 6.25
C HIS A 5 -0.40 -5.82 6.41
N TYR A 6 -1.29 -6.50 5.70
CA TYR A 6 -2.73 -6.34 5.84
C TYR A 6 -3.39 -7.72 5.97
N GLY A 7 -4.48 -7.78 6.72
CA GLY A 7 -5.33 -8.96 6.80
C GLY A 7 -6.27 -9.01 5.60
N GLU A 8 -6.26 -10.12 4.86
CA GLU A 8 -7.20 -10.35 3.77
C GLU A 8 -8.55 -10.80 4.35
N ILE A 9 -9.49 -9.86 4.58
CA ILE A 9 -10.84 -10.20 5.02
C ILE A 9 -11.59 -10.84 3.84
N GLY A 10 -11.48 -12.16 3.71
CA GLY A 10 -12.39 -13.02 2.92
C GLY A 10 -12.65 -12.57 1.48
N LEU A 11 -11.65 -12.00 0.80
CA LEU A 11 -11.84 -11.46 -0.54
C LEU A 11 -11.86 -12.60 -1.55
N LYS A 12 -13.05 -13.17 -1.83
CA LYS A 12 -13.26 -14.08 -2.97
C LYS A 12 -12.65 -13.45 -4.22
N GLY A 13 -11.49 -13.95 -4.66
CA GLY A 13 -10.73 -13.68 -5.90
C GLY A 13 -10.74 -12.25 -6.46
N LYS A 14 -11.90 -11.79 -6.93
CA LYS A 14 -12.12 -10.49 -7.57
C LYS A 14 -12.04 -9.30 -6.61
N ASN A 15 -12.30 -9.49 -5.31
CA ASN A 15 -12.28 -8.38 -4.35
C ASN A 15 -10.86 -7.98 -3.90
N ARG A 16 -9.86 -8.86 -4.07
CA ARG A 16 -8.48 -8.63 -3.62
C ARG A 16 -7.84 -7.44 -4.32
N ILE A 17 -7.90 -7.41 -5.65
CA ILE A 17 -7.33 -6.32 -6.45
C ILE A 17 -7.98 -4.98 -6.08
N THR A 18 -9.31 -4.96 -5.94
CA THR A 18 -10.05 -3.75 -5.56
C THR A 18 -9.66 -3.26 -4.17
N PHE A 19 -9.53 -4.17 -3.21
CA PHE A 19 -9.07 -3.85 -1.86
C PHE A 19 -7.66 -3.29 -1.87
N GLU A 20 -6.70 -3.98 -2.49
CA GLU A 20 -5.31 -3.56 -2.52
C GLU A 20 -5.15 -2.20 -3.22
N ASN A 21 -5.90 -1.95 -4.30
CA ASN A 21 -5.92 -0.66 -4.97
C ASN A 21 -6.41 0.47 -4.06
N ARG A 22 -7.48 0.22 -3.28
CA ARG A 22 -8.00 1.20 -2.33
C ARG A 22 -7.02 1.42 -1.17
N LEU A 23 -6.45 0.34 -0.64
CA LEU A 23 -5.47 0.41 0.43
C LEU A 23 -4.23 1.20 -0.01
N GLN A 24 -3.68 0.91 -1.19
CA GLN A 24 -2.53 1.63 -1.75
C GLN A 24 -2.80 3.14 -1.82
N ARG A 25 -3.95 3.54 -2.38
CA ARG A 25 -4.34 4.96 -2.50
C ARG A 25 -4.50 5.62 -1.14
N ASN A 26 -5.10 4.92 -0.17
CA ASN A 26 -5.28 5.45 1.18
C ASN A 26 -3.94 5.62 1.90
N VAL A 27 -3.04 4.64 1.81
CA VAL A 27 -1.69 4.72 2.37
C VAL A 27 -0.93 5.89 1.74
N GLN A 28 -0.97 6.04 0.41
CA GLN A 28 -0.31 7.16 -0.28
C GLN A 28 -0.86 8.52 0.19
N ARG A 29 -2.18 8.65 0.35
CA ARG A 29 -2.79 9.88 0.87
C ARG A 29 -2.44 10.16 2.33
N ALA A 30 -2.39 9.12 3.18
CA ALA A 30 -2.10 9.26 4.60
C ALA A 30 -0.63 9.59 4.87
N LEU A 31 0.29 9.02 4.09
CA LEU A 31 1.73 9.28 4.20
C LEU A 31 2.13 10.59 3.51
N GLY A 32 1.40 11.01 2.47
CA GLY A 32 1.65 12.28 1.77
C GLY A 32 3.07 12.35 1.22
N GLY A 33 3.69 13.54 1.29
CA GLY A 33 5.06 13.79 0.81
C GLY A 33 6.18 13.14 1.64
N ARG A 34 5.84 12.34 2.65
CA ARG A 34 6.84 11.61 3.47
C ARG A 34 7.38 10.37 2.75
N VAL A 35 6.72 9.95 1.68
CA VAL A 35 7.10 8.79 0.88
C VAL A 35 7.14 9.16 -0.60
N GLU A 36 8.15 8.70 -1.32
CA GLU A 36 8.24 8.88 -2.77
C GLU A 36 7.16 8.09 -3.50
N TRP A 37 6.94 6.85 -3.05
CA TRP A 37 5.99 5.96 -3.68
C TRP A 37 5.44 4.90 -2.74
N VAL A 38 4.27 4.39 -3.12
CA VAL A 38 3.59 3.27 -2.48
C VAL A 38 3.21 2.26 -3.57
N ARG A 39 3.67 1.01 -3.46
CA ARG A 39 3.47 -0.05 -4.47
C ARG A 39 2.92 -1.33 -3.84
N ARG A 40 2.25 -2.14 -4.66
CA ARG A 40 1.76 -3.47 -4.30
C ARG A 40 2.73 -4.51 -4.84
N GLU A 41 3.24 -5.36 -3.96
CA GLU A 41 4.21 -6.41 -4.30
C GLU A 41 3.80 -7.72 -3.63
N TYR A 42 3.52 -8.76 -4.42
CA TYR A 42 3.24 -10.13 -3.95
C TYR A 42 2.28 -10.26 -2.74
N GLY A 43 1.21 -9.45 -2.69
CA GLY A 43 0.26 -9.46 -1.56
C GLY A 43 0.71 -8.68 -0.33
N ARG A 44 1.58 -7.70 -0.55
CA ARG A 44 2.03 -6.70 0.43
C ARG A 44 1.94 -5.33 -0.19
N ILE A 45 1.94 -4.32 0.66
CA ILE A 45 2.18 -2.94 0.23
C ILE A 45 3.54 -2.51 0.75
N ILE A 46 4.34 -1.90 -0.13
CA ILE A 46 5.65 -1.34 0.20
C ILE A 46 5.58 0.17 0.01
N ALA A 47 6.09 0.91 0.99
CA ALA A 47 6.27 2.35 0.89
C ALA A 47 7.77 2.70 1.01
N GLN A 48 8.23 3.56 0.12
CA GLN A 48 9.60 4.07 0.13
C GLN A 48 9.58 5.49 0.67
N GLU A 49 10.35 5.71 1.74
CA GLU A 49 10.58 7.04 2.30
C GLU A 49 11.30 7.89 1.26
N GLY A 50 10.91 9.17 1.16
CA GLY A 50 11.74 10.14 0.46
C GLY A 50 12.96 10.47 1.30
N GLU A 51 14.11 10.65 0.63
CA GLU A 51 15.24 11.28 1.29
C GLU A 51 14.79 12.67 1.76
N ASP A 52 14.94 12.94 3.05
CA ASP A 52 14.80 14.29 3.61
C ASP A 52 15.74 15.22 2.82
N VAL A 53 15.15 16.18 2.10
CA VAL A 53 15.88 17.33 1.54
C VAL A 53 16.20 18.35 2.61
#